data_AF-A0A7X9IKK8-F1
#
_entry.id   AF-A0A7X9IKK8-F1
#
_cell.length_a   1.000
_cell.length_b   1.000
_cell.length_c   1.000
_cell.angle_alpha   90.00
_cell.angle_beta   90.00
_cell.angle_gamma   90.00
#
_symmetry.space_group_name_H-M   'P 1'
#
loop_
_entity.id
_entity.type
_entity.pdbx_description
1 polymer ?
#
loop_
_entity_poly.entity_id
_entity_poly.type
_entity_poly.pdbx_seq_one_letter_code
_entity_poly.pdbx_strand_id
1 'polypeptide(L)'
;ARLYKLGADQVLPEKLEVAIDMLNRILIKRLLPQNEINRILTHMRNMNLGEFSGRDLLNQPSILDEFSNINITAVTVEAGSQAEGKTLIDIDLRKETGVTLLAIKRGREIIEHPAPDTLLHSNDVAYLLGKPEQIDVATDLFSKE
;
A
#
# COMPACT_ATOMS: atom_id res chain seq x y z
N ALA A 1 5.56 -14.52 -27.23
CA ALA A 1 4.50 -14.79 -28.23
C ALA A 1 4.07 -16.26 -28.32
N ARG A 2 4.96 -17.25 -28.54
CA ARG A 2 4.56 -18.67 -28.74
C ARG A 2 3.73 -19.24 -27.58
N LEU A 3 4.13 -18.99 -26.34
CA LEU A 3 3.41 -19.46 -25.14
C LEU A 3 2.02 -18.80 -25.00
N TYR A 4 1.91 -17.50 -25.30
CA TYR A 4 0.62 -16.82 -25.34
C TYR A 4 -0.34 -17.39 -26.41
N LYS A 5 0.20 -17.79 -27.58
CA LYS A 5 -0.58 -18.49 -28.62
C LYS A 5 -1.04 -19.90 -28.18
N LEU A 6 -0.36 -20.50 -27.20
CA LEU A 6 -0.71 -21.79 -26.62
C LEU A 6 -1.68 -21.66 -25.43
N GLY A 7 -2.18 -20.46 -25.14
CA GLY A 7 -3.16 -20.21 -24.09
C GLY A 7 -2.57 -19.86 -22.72
N ALA A 8 -1.27 -19.56 -22.63
CA ALA A 8 -0.71 -19.04 -21.37
C ALA A 8 -1.34 -17.68 -21.02
N ASP A 9 -1.82 -17.55 -19.79
CA ASP A 9 -2.37 -16.29 -19.28
C ASP A 9 -1.26 -15.24 -19.08
N GLN A 10 -0.13 -15.66 -18.50
CA GLN A 10 1.04 -14.83 -18.23
C GLN A 10 2.33 -15.58 -18.61
N VAL A 11 3.30 -14.86 -19.19
CA VAL A 11 4.64 -15.38 -19.50
C VAL A 11 5.67 -14.45 -18.88
N LEU A 12 6.41 -14.96 -17.89
CA LEU A 12 7.45 -14.23 -17.17
C LEU A 12 8.84 -14.60 -17.75
N PRO A 13 9.56 -13.67 -18.37
CA PRO A 13 10.91 -13.95 -18.87
C PRO A 13 11.90 -14.07 -17.70
N GLU A 14 12.51 -15.24 -17.51
CA GLU A 14 13.45 -15.53 -16.42
C GLU A 14 14.54 -14.45 -16.27
N LYS A 15 15.23 -14.11 -17.37
CA LYS A 15 16.31 -13.12 -17.36
C LYS A 15 15.84 -11.73 -16.92
N LEU A 16 14.60 -11.36 -17.27
CA LEU A 16 14.02 -10.07 -16.90
C LEU A 16 13.72 -10.03 -15.40
N GLU A 17 13.06 -11.07 -14.87
CA GLU A 17 12.71 -11.13 -13.44
C GLU A 17 13.95 -11.18 -12.55
N VAL A 18 14.99 -11.92 -12.95
CA VAL A 18 16.27 -11.93 -12.22
C VAL A 18 16.92 -10.53 -12.22
N ALA A 19 16.91 -9.83 -13.36
CA ALA A 19 17.46 -8.47 -13.44
C ALA A 19 16.66 -7.47 -12.60
N ILE A 20 15.33 -7.58 -12.60
CA ILE A 20 14.43 -6.77 -11.78
C ILE A 20 14.66 -7.01 -10.29
N ASP A 21 14.80 -8.27 -9.85
CA ASP A 21 15.10 -8.58 -8.45
C ASP A 21 16.47 -8.02 -8.02
N MET A 22 17.49 -8.17 -8.86
CA MET A 22 18.80 -7.58 -8.60
C MET A 22 18.73 -6.06 -8.48
N LEU A 23 18.00 -5.40 -9.39
CA LEU A 23 17.82 -3.95 -9.34
C LEU A 23 17.06 -3.56 -8.07
N ASN A 24 15.97 -4.25 -7.73
CA ASN A 24 15.20 -4.01 -6.52
C ASN A 24 16.09 -3.98 -5.27
N ARG A 25 16.95 -5.01 -5.11
CA ARG A 25 17.91 -5.08 -3.99
C ARG A 25 18.87 -3.90 -3.95
N ILE A 26 19.31 -3.41 -5.10
CA ILE A 26 20.20 -2.23 -5.19
C ILE A 26 19.43 -0.97 -4.80
N LEU A 27 18.21 -0.78 -5.30
CA LEU A 27 17.40 0.40 -5.02
C LEU A 27 16.99 0.48 -3.54
N ILE A 28 16.65 -0.66 -2.91
CA ILE A 28 16.41 -0.74 -1.46
C ILE A 28 17.66 -0.30 -0.68
N LYS A 29 18.85 -0.79 -1.08
CA LYS A 29 20.12 -0.37 -0.44
C LYS A 29 20.46 1.10 -0.64
N ARG A 30 19.89 1.75 -1.66
CA ARG A 30 20.03 3.18 -1.91
C ARG A 30 19.00 4.03 -1.16
N LEU A 31 18.19 3.42 -0.29
CA LEU A 31 17.17 4.08 0.52
C LEU A 31 16.13 4.82 -0.32
N LEU A 32 15.82 4.29 -1.51
CA LEU A 32 14.72 4.80 -2.31
C LEU A 32 13.37 4.43 -1.68
N PRO A 33 12.37 5.33 -1.70
CA PRO A 33 11.02 5.02 -1.27
C PRO A 33 10.42 3.83 -2.05
N GLN A 34 9.68 2.96 -1.36
CA GLN A 34 9.14 1.71 -1.95
C GLN A 34 8.26 1.95 -3.20
N ASN A 35 7.45 2.99 -3.18
CA ASN A 35 6.63 3.42 -4.32
C ASN A 35 7.48 3.89 -5.51
N GLU A 36 8.61 4.58 -5.28
CA GLU A 36 9.53 4.95 -6.35
C GLU A 36 10.22 3.72 -6.95
N ILE A 37 10.61 2.77 -6.11
CA ILE A 37 11.14 1.47 -6.54
C ILE A 37 10.10 0.75 -7.40
N ASN A 38 8.87 0.59 -6.91
CA ASN A 38 7.78 -0.06 -7.63
C ASN A 38 7.53 0.61 -8.98
N ARG A 39 7.49 1.95 -9.03
CA ARG A 39 7.35 2.70 -10.28
C ARG A 39 8.46 2.37 -11.28
N ILE A 40 9.73 2.34 -10.85
CA ILE A 40 10.87 2.00 -11.72
C ILE A 40 10.75 0.55 -12.23
N LEU A 41 10.46 -0.40 -11.35
CA LEU A 41 10.36 -1.82 -11.71
C LEU A 41 9.17 -2.07 -12.66
N THR A 42 8.02 -1.46 -12.39
CA THR A 42 6.83 -1.52 -13.26
C THR A 42 7.13 -0.91 -14.64
N HIS A 43 7.83 0.22 -14.70
CA HIS A 43 8.25 0.81 -15.97
C HIS A 43 9.17 -0.13 -16.76
N MET A 44 10.15 -0.75 -16.10
CA MET A 44 11.04 -1.73 -16.71
C MET A 44 10.28 -2.96 -17.25
N ARG A 45 9.31 -3.48 -16.50
CA ARG A 45 8.44 -4.58 -16.97
C ARG A 45 7.67 -4.17 -18.22
N ASN A 46 7.03 -3.00 -18.21
CA ASN A 46 6.24 -2.50 -19.33
C ASN A 46 7.09 -2.30 -20.60
N MET A 47 8.29 -1.74 -20.47
CA MET A 47 9.23 -1.58 -21.58
C MET A 47 9.64 -2.92 -22.20
N ASN A 48 9.89 -3.95 -21.37
CA ASN A 48 10.38 -5.24 -21.85
C ASN A 48 9.27 -6.19 -22.32
N LEU A 49 8.07 -6.12 -21.72
CA LEU A 49 6.92 -6.92 -22.12
C LEU A 49 6.19 -6.34 -23.34
N GLY A 50 6.28 -5.03 -23.59
CA GLY A 50 5.69 -4.37 -24.74
C GLY A 50 4.18 -4.63 -24.85
N GLU A 51 3.76 -5.20 -25.98
CA GLU A 51 2.35 -5.58 -26.25
C GLU A 51 1.78 -6.60 -25.25
N PHE A 52 2.64 -7.29 -24.47
CA PHE A 52 2.22 -8.26 -23.47
C PHE A 52 2.07 -7.67 -22.05
N SER A 53 2.36 -6.38 -21.86
CA SER A 53 2.25 -5.70 -20.55
C SER A 53 0.84 -5.80 -19.94
N GLY A 54 -0.22 -5.70 -20.75
CA GLY A 54 -1.61 -5.85 -20.29
C GLY A 54 -1.96 -7.24 -19.76
N ARG A 55 -1.09 -8.25 -19.95
CA ARG A 55 -1.25 -9.59 -19.40
C ARG A 55 -0.52 -9.79 -18.06
N ASP A 56 0.31 -8.84 -17.66
CA ASP A 56 0.91 -8.81 -16.33
C ASP A 56 -0.04 -8.13 -15.35
N LEU A 57 -1.03 -8.89 -14.85
CA LEU A 57 -2.04 -8.37 -13.92
C LEU A 57 -1.50 -8.06 -12.53
N LEU A 58 -0.35 -8.65 -12.17
CA LEU A 58 0.22 -8.54 -10.82
C LEU A 58 1.09 -7.29 -10.66
N ASN A 59 1.72 -6.83 -11.74
CA ASN A 59 2.65 -5.70 -11.71
C ASN A 59 2.16 -4.51 -12.55
N GLN A 60 0.83 -4.32 -12.63
CA GLN A 60 0.29 -3.15 -13.32
C GLN A 60 0.61 -1.87 -12.56
N PRO A 61 0.87 -0.76 -13.28
CA PRO A 61 1.01 0.54 -12.65
C PRO A 61 -0.28 0.90 -11.93
N SER A 62 -0.14 1.23 -10.65
CA SER A 62 -1.23 1.76 -9.84
C SER A 62 -1.22 3.28 -9.93
N ILE A 63 -2.39 3.92 -9.81
CA ILE A 63 -2.47 5.38 -9.62
C ILE A 63 -1.65 5.84 -8.41
N LEU A 64 -1.39 4.95 -7.45
CA LEU A 64 -0.54 5.22 -6.29
C LEU A 64 0.93 5.41 -6.67
N ASP A 65 1.39 4.82 -7.79
CA ASP A 65 2.77 4.97 -8.28
C ASP A 65 3.05 6.38 -8.81
N GLU A 66 2.01 7.17 -9.12
CA GLU A 66 2.15 8.58 -9.51
C GLU A 66 2.48 9.48 -8.30
N PHE A 67 2.10 9.06 -7.10
CA PHE A 67 2.39 9.79 -5.87
C PHE A 67 3.73 9.35 -5.30
N SER A 68 4.76 10.19 -5.42
CA SER A 68 6.13 9.87 -4.98
C SER A 68 6.30 9.74 -3.47
N ASN A 69 5.36 10.22 -2.66
CA ASN A 69 5.51 10.26 -1.20
C ASN A 69 4.21 9.89 -0.46
N ILE A 70 3.20 9.29 -1.11
CA ILE A 70 1.94 8.92 -0.45
C ILE A 70 1.70 7.43 -0.64
N ASN A 71 1.37 6.73 0.44
CA ASN A 71 1.06 5.30 0.42
C ASN A 71 -0.25 5.02 1.18
N ILE A 72 -0.84 3.86 0.90
CA ILE A 72 -1.90 3.28 1.72
C ILE A 72 -1.26 2.22 2.62
N THR A 73 -1.41 2.40 3.93
CA THR A 73 -0.88 1.47 4.94
C THR A 73 -2.02 0.93 5.79
N ALA A 74 -1.95 -0.37 6.10
CA ALA A 74 -2.85 -1.02 7.04
C ALA A 74 -2.23 -0.98 8.44
N VAL A 75 -2.92 -0.35 9.39
CA VAL A 75 -2.49 -0.25 10.80
C VAL A 75 -3.54 -0.92 11.67
N THR A 76 -3.11 -1.77 12.59
CA THR A 76 -4.03 -2.45 13.53
C THR A 76 -4.26 -1.58 14.73
N VAL A 77 -5.51 -1.43 15.16
CA VAL A 77 -5.87 -0.81 16.44
C VAL A 77 -5.58 -1.80 17.55
N GLU A 78 -4.52 -1.55 18.31
CA GLU A 78 -4.15 -2.42 19.42
C GLU A 78 -5.06 -2.21 20.64
N ALA A 79 -5.29 -3.27 21.39
CA ALA A 79 -6.01 -3.19 22.66
C ALA A 79 -5.19 -2.37 23.67
N GLY A 80 -5.79 -1.34 24.24
CA GLY A 80 -5.16 -0.36 25.11
C GLY A 80 -4.45 0.79 24.39
N SER A 81 -4.56 0.88 23.06
CA SER A 81 -4.06 2.05 22.31
C SER A 81 -4.87 3.31 22.62
N GLN A 82 -4.31 4.48 22.29
CA GLN A 82 -5.01 5.75 22.49
C GLN A 82 -6.27 5.89 21.63
N ALA A 83 -6.36 5.12 20.55
CA ALA A 83 -7.48 5.11 19.62
C ALA A 83 -8.61 4.15 20.03
N GLU A 84 -8.36 3.16 20.89
CA GLU A 84 -9.39 2.19 21.28
C GLU A 84 -10.58 2.87 21.97
N GLY A 85 -11.80 2.56 21.50
CA GLY A 85 -13.04 3.07 22.08
C GLY A 85 -13.32 4.55 21.80
N LYS A 86 -12.52 5.20 20.95
CA LYS A 86 -12.72 6.59 20.52
C LYS A 86 -13.29 6.66 19.11
N THR A 87 -13.99 7.76 18.82
CA THR A 87 -14.43 8.08 17.46
C THR A 87 -13.34 8.81 16.68
N LEU A 88 -13.51 8.94 15.36
CA LEU A 88 -12.58 9.71 14.52
C LEU A 88 -12.55 11.19 14.89
N ILE A 89 -13.67 11.73 15.38
CA ILE A 89 -13.76 13.09 15.94
C ILE A 89 -12.93 13.20 17.22
N ASP A 90 -13.05 12.23 18.13
CA ASP A 90 -12.38 12.30 19.44
C ASP A 90 -10.85 12.31 19.34
N ILE A 91 -10.31 11.60 18.35
CA ILE A 91 -8.86 11.55 18.09
C ILE A 91 -8.37 12.64 17.14
N ASP A 92 -9.28 13.43 16.55
CA ASP A 92 -9.00 14.47 15.55
C ASP A 92 -7.95 14.03 14.51
N LEU A 93 -8.09 12.77 14.01
CA LEU A 93 -7.01 11.99 13.38
C LEU A 93 -6.23 12.79 12.32
N ARG A 94 -6.95 13.41 11.38
CA ARG A 94 -6.34 14.12 10.25
C ARG A 94 -5.60 15.38 10.69
N LYS A 95 -6.08 16.06 11.74
CA LYS A 95 -5.44 17.27 12.23
C LYS A 95 -4.19 16.94 13.04
N GLU A 96 -4.23 15.89 13.86
CA GLU A 96 -3.10 15.47 14.70
C GLU A 96 -1.98 14.80 13.88
N THR A 97 -2.33 13.98 12.89
CA THR A 97 -1.35 13.15 12.15
C THR A 97 -1.16 13.57 10.70
N GLY A 98 -2.15 14.23 10.10
CA GLY A 98 -2.18 14.51 8.67
C GLY A 98 -2.65 13.35 7.77
N VAL A 99 -2.92 12.16 8.31
CA VAL A 99 -3.41 11.02 7.50
C VAL A 99 -4.91 11.10 7.22
N THR A 100 -5.34 10.40 6.17
CA THR A 100 -6.76 10.18 5.86
C THR A 100 -7.13 8.72 6.07
N LEU A 101 -8.13 8.46 6.91
CA LEU A 101 -8.70 7.12 7.05
C LEU A 101 -9.63 6.82 5.87
N LEU A 102 -9.32 5.76 5.12
CA LEU A 102 -10.10 5.35 3.95
C LEU A 102 -11.19 4.35 4.31
N ALA A 103 -10.83 3.35 5.12
CA ALA A 103 -11.71 2.26 5.51
C ALA A 103 -11.23 1.63 6.81
N ILE A 104 -12.14 0.92 7.49
CA ILE A 104 -11.84 0.07 8.64
C ILE A 104 -12.23 -1.36 8.29
N LYS A 105 -11.32 -2.31 8.43
CA LYS A 105 -11.67 -3.73 8.40
C LYS A 105 -11.89 -4.23 9.82
N ARG A 106 -13.10 -4.74 10.07
CA ARG A 106 -13.55 -5.31 11.34
C ARG A 106 -13.88 -6.78 11.15
N GLY A 107 -12.95 -7.65 11.54
CA GLY A 107 -13.06 -9.08 11.27
C GLY A 107 -13.12 -9.38 9.76
N ARG A 108 -14.32 -9.69 9.25
CA ARG A 108 -14.57 -9.98 7.82
C ARG A 108 -15.23 -8.83 7.08
N GLU A 109 -15.73 -7.83 7.78
CA GLU A 109 -16.42 -6.70 7.17
C GLU A 109 -15.43 -5.56 6.90
N ILE A 110 -15.65 -4.83 5.81
CA ILE A 110 -14.94 -3.60 5.49
C ILE A 110 -15.96 -2.46 5.55
N ILE A 111 -15.73 -1.55 6.47
CA ILE A 111 -16.47 -0.30 6.62
C ILE A 111 -15.75 0.72 5.74
N GLU A 112 -16.25 0.89 4.52
CA GLU A 112 -15.78 1.91 3.59
C GLU A 112 -16.27 3.29 4.03
N HIS A 113 -15.44 4.31 3.86
CA HIS A 113 -15.78 5.71 4.17
C HIS A 113 -16.38 5.88 5.59
N PRO A 114 -15.66 5.46 6.65
CA PRO A 114 -16.19 5.50 8.01
C PRO A 114 -16.62 6.92 8.40
N ALA A 115 -17.81 7.02 8.98
CA ALA A 115 -18.36 8.30 9.43
C ALA A 115 -17.54 8.87 10.60
N PRO A 116 -17.53 10.20 10.81
CA PRO A 116 -16.73 10.83 11.87
C PRO A 116 -17.02 10.31 13.29
N ASP A 117 -18.24 9.85 13.54
CA ASP A 117 -18.71 9.25 14.80
C ASP A 117 -18.46 7.73 14.89
N THR A 118 -17.77 7.13 13.92
CA THR A 118 -17.43 5.71 13.94
C THR A 118 -16.45 5.41 15.07
N LEU A 119 -16.86 4.54 15.99
CA LEU A 119 -16.01 4.04 17.08
C LEU A 119 -14.99 3.03 16.57
N LEU A 120 -13.73 3.23 16.96
CA LEU A 120 -12.64 2.30 16.74
C LEU A 120 -12.62 1.21 17.82
N HIS A 121 -12.43 -0.04 17.42
CA HIS A 121 -12.34 -1.19 18.31
C HIS A 121 -10.99 -1.87 18.20
N SER A 122 -10.57 -2.55 19.26
CA SER A 122 -9.38 -3.39 19.20
C SER A 122 -9.50 -4.46 18.11
N ASN A 123 -8.38 -4.72 17.44
CA ASN A 123 -8.25 -5.58 16.27
C ASN A 123 -8.92 -5.05 14.98
N ASP A 124 -9.46 -3.84 14.99
CA ASP A 124 -9.77 -3.16 13.74
C ASP A 124 -8.47 -2.94 12.95
N VAL A 125 -8.55 -3.04 11.63
CA VAL A 125 -7.46 -2.65 10.72
C VAL A 125 -7.87 -1.37 10.01
N ALA A 126 -7.22 -0.26 10.36
CA ALA A 126 -7.38 1.04 9.74
C ALA A 126 -6.53 1.13 8.47
N TYR A 127 -7.17 1.42 7.33
CA TYR A 127 -6.47 1.71 6.07
C TYR A 127 -6.24 3.22 5.97
N LEU A 128 -4.99 3.63 6.13
CA LEU A 128 -4.57 5.02 6.21
C LEU A 128 -3.86 5.44 4.92
N LEU A 129 -4.23 6.59 4.38
CA LEU A 129 -3.55 7.26 3.28
C LEU A 129 -2.75 8.44 3.82
N GLY A 130 -1.45 8.47 3.54
CA GLY A 130 -0.60 9.58 3.98
C GLY A 130 0.86 9.41 3.55
N LYS A 131 1.68 10.41 3.91
CA LYS A 131 3.14 10.31 3.81
C LYS A 131 3.70 9.36 4.86
N PRO A 132 4.87 8.73 4.65
CA PRO A 132 5.49 7.85 5.64
C PRO A 132 5.55 8.48 7.04
N GLU A 133 5.98 9.74 7.14
CA GLU A 133 6.12 10.41 8.43
C GLU A 133 4.77 10.65 9.13
N GLN A 134 3.69 10.84 8.36
CA GLN A 134 2.33 10.99 8.89
C GLN A 134 1.77 9.65 9.36
N ILE A 135 2.08 8.58 8.63
CA ILE A 135 1.69 7.21 8.99
C ILE A 135 2.39 6.78 10.27
N ASP A 136 3.67 7.13 10.46
CA ASP A 136 4.41 6.84 11.68
C ASP A 136 3.72 7.48 12.89
N VAL A 137 3.43 8.78 12.83
CA VAL A 137 2.69 9.50 13.90
C VAL A 137 1.31 8.91 14.14
N ALA A 138 0.60 8.51 13.08
CA ALA A 138 -0.69 7.84 13.23
C ALA A 138 -0.55 6.48 13.90
N THR A 139 0.50 5.72 13.58
CA THR A 139 0.75 4.39 14.14
C THR A 139 0.92 4.45 15.65
N ASP A 140 1.55 5.51 16.17
CA ASP A 140 1.68 5.75 17.62
C ASP A 140 0.31 5.89 18.32
N LEU A 141 -0.71 6.46 17.66
CA LEU A 141 -2.07 6.55 18.21
C LEU A 141 -2.78 5.19 18.27
N PHE A 142 -2.48 4.31 17.33
CA PHE A 142 -3.11 2.98 17.19
C PHE A 142 -2.35 1.86 17.92
N SER A 143 -1.11 2.11 18.35
CA SER A 143 -0.28 1.14 19.06
C SER A 143 -0.37 1.34 20.57
N LYS A 144 -0.09 0.29 21.33
CA LYS A 144 0.08 0.35 22.78
C LYS A 144 1.56 0.65 23.08
N GLU A 145 1.83 1.66 23.91
CA GLU A 145 3.18 1.93 24.45
C GLU A 145 3.81 0.69 25.13
#